data_AF-A0A6J4M745-F1
#
_entry.id   AF-A0A6J4M745-F1
#
_cell.length_a   1.000
_cell.length_b   1.000
_cell.length_c   1.000
_cell.angle_alpha   90.00
_cell.angle_beta   90.00
_cell.angle_gamma   90.00
#
_symmetry.space_group_name_H-M   'P 1'
#
loop_
_entity.id
_entity.type
_entity.pdbx_description
1 polymer ?
#
loop_
_entity_poly.entity_id
_entity_poly.type
_entity_poly.pdbx_seq_one_letter_code
_entity_poly.pdbx_strand_id
1 'polypeptide(L)'
;MTETAQERDQQTWSIAALAEEYGVTLRTIRHYEELGLLSPDRLGTARVFRRRDRVRLALILRGRRLGFSLEEIATIVNMYDEQPGEAGQLHYLLDQIGIRRAELEQRRRDIEDTLAELARVEARCHEDLDRLSGRPRAAVTAAARAGSDASS
;
A
#
# COMPACT_ATOMS: atom_id res chain seq x y z
N MET A 1 -25.15 -29.16 -13.78
CA MET A 1 -25.35 -27.70 -13.70
C MET A 1 -24.11 -27.02 -14.27
N THR A 2 -24.04 -26.91 -15.60
CA THR A 2 -23.00 -26.19 -16.34
C THR A 2 -23.52 -24.79 -16.61
N GLU A 3 -23.44 -23.90 -15.62
CA GLU A 3 -23.60 -22.46 -15.81
C GLU A 3 -22.24 -21.95 -16.30
N THR A 4 -22.18 -21.82 -17.62
CA THR A 4 -20.99 -21.93 -18.46
C THR A 4 -20.05 -20.74 -18.33
N ALA A 5 -18.74 -21.00 -18.45
CA ALA A 5 -17.68 -19.97 -18.49
C ALA A 5 -17.96 -18.80 -19.48
N GLN A 6 -18.82 -19.00 -20.47
CA GLN A 6 -19.33 -18.00 -21.43
C GLN A 6 -20.20 -16.89 -20.82
N GLU A 7 -20.92 -17.12 -19.70
CA GLU A 7 -21.74 -16.07 -19.06
C GLU A 7 -20.88 -15.12 -18.21
N ARG A 8 -19.82 -15.67 -17.57
CA ARG A 8 -18.85 -14.88 -16.79
C ARG A 8 -18.03 -13.93 -17.66
N ASP A 9 -17.92 -14.21 -18.95
CA ASP A 9 -17.20 -13.37 -19.91
C ASP A 9 -18.09 -12.29 -20.56
N GLN A 10 -19.40 -12.52 -20.54
CA GLN A 10 -20.41 -11.54 -20.95
C GLN A 10 -20.82 -10.58 -19.82
N GLN A 11 -20.40 -10.85 -18.58
CA GLN A 11 -20.70 -9.96 -17.48
C GLN A 11 -20.02 -8.61 -17.68
N THR A 12 -20.84 -7.56 -17.54
CA THR A 12 -20.39 -6.17 -17.63
C THR A 12 -20.71 -5.43 -16.34
N TRP A 13 -19.89 -4.43 -16.03
CA TRP A 13 -20.05 -3.57 -14.88
C TRP A 13 -20.24 -2.13 -15.32
N SER A 14 -21.07 -1.38 -14.61
CA SER A 14 -21.10 0.08 -14.74
C SER A 14 -19.92 0.69 -13.98
N ILE A 15 -19.59 1.96 -14.30
CA ILE A 15 -18.60 2.71 -13.53
C ILE A 15 -18.96 2.80 -12.04
N ALA A 16 -20.26 2.89 -11.73
CA ALA A 16 -20.74 2.98 -10.36
C ALA A 16 -20.53 1.66 -9.61
N ALA A 17 -20.83 0.53 -10.26
CA ALA A 17 -20.61 -0.79 -9.66
C ALA A 17 -19.13 -1.02 -9.34
N LEU A 18 -18.21 -0.66 -10.25
CA LEU A 18 -16.77 -0.80 -9.98
C LEU A 18 -16.29 0.16 -8.88
N ALA A 19 -16.79 1.39 -8.85
CA ALA A 19 -16.43 2.37 -7.83
C ALA A 19 -16.83 1.88 -6.43
N GLU A 20 -18.05 1.37 -6.30
CA GLU A 20 -18.55 0.78 -5.06
C GLU A 20 -17.75 -0.47 -4.68
N GLU A 21 -17.58 -1.41 -5.60
CA GLU A 21 -16.87 -2.67 -5.36
C GLU A 21 -15.45 -2.45 -4.82
N TYR A 22 -14.71 -1.50 -5.41
CA TYR A 22 -13.32 -1.24 -5.05
C TYR A 22 -13.13 -0.11 -4.04
N GLY A 23 -14.23 0.52 -3.58
CA GLY A 23 -14.19 1.63 -2.63
C GLY A 23 -13.44 2.85 -3.17
N VAL A 24 -13.58 3.15 -4.47
CA VAL A 24 -12.94 4.29 -5.13
C VAL A 24 -13.99 5.24 -5.70
N THR A 25 -13.60 6.48 -5.97
CA THR A 25 -14.54 7.45 -6.57
C THR A 25 -14.74 7.19 -8.06
N LEU A 26 -15.90 7.58 -8.60
CA LEU A 26 -16.12 7.60 -10.06
C LEU A 26 -15.03 8.42 -10.78
N ARG A 27 -14.58 9.52 -10.15
CA ARG A 27 -13.50 10.37 -10.67
C ARG A 27 -12.20 9.60 -10.81
N THR A 28 -11.87 8.72 -9.86
CA THR A 28 -10.69 7.86 -9.91
C THR A 28 -10.73 6.93 -11.12
N ILE A 29 -11.87 6.27 -11.37
CA ILE A 29 -12.01 5.35 -12.50
C ILE A 29 -11.95 6.12 -13.84
N ARG A 30 -12.59 7.30 -13.94
CA ARG A 30 -12.49 8.16 -15.12
C ARG A 30 -11.06 8.61 -15.38
N HIS A 31 -10.33 8.95 -14.34
CA HIS A 31 -8.93 9.34 -14.47
C HIS A 31 -8.07 8.19 -15.04
N TYR A 32 -8.31 6.94 -14.63
CA TYR A 32 -7.61 5.79 -15.19
C TYR A 32 -7.98 5.51 -16.65
N GLU A 33 -9.22 5.75 -17.04
CA GLU A 33 -9.64 5.71 -18.44
C GLU A 33 -8.97 6.81 -19.28
N GLU A 34 -8.89 8.05 -18.78
CA GLU A 34 -8.20 9.17 -19.44
C GLU A 34 -6.72 8.88 -19.67
N LEU A 35 -6.10 8.14 -18.75
CA LEU A 35 -4.71 7.67 -18.86
C LEU A 35 -4.56 6.41 -19.74
N GLY A 36 -5.64 5.89 -20.32
CA GLY A 36 -5.64 4.69 -21.16
C GLY A 36 -5.45 3.37 -20.40
N LEU A 37 -5.47 3.38 -19.07
CA LEU A 37 -5.28 2.18 -18.23
C LEU A 37 -6.50 1.25 -18.22
N LEU A 38 -7.67 1.82 -18.52
CA LEU A 38 -8.93 1.10 -18.67
C LEU A 38 -9.53 1.45 -20.02
N SER A 39 -10.12 0.47 -20.69
CA SER A 39 -10.69 0.64 -22.04
C SER A 39 -12.12 0.08 -22.06
N PRO A 40 -13.07 0.79 -21.41
CA PRO A 40 -14.45 0.37 -21.36
C PRO A 40 -15.11 0.42 -22.73
N ASP A 41 -16.04 -0.50 -22.97
CA ASP A 41 -16.87 -0.50 -24.15
C ASP A 41 -18.10 0.42 -23.97
N ARG A 42 -18.82 0.63 -25.07
CA ARG A 42 -20.10 1.33 -25.06
C ARG A 42 -21.22 0.40 -25.50
N LEU A 43 -22.26 0.30 -24.68
CA LEU A 43 -23.54 -0.30 -25.05
C LEU A 43 -24.58 0.82 -25.16
N GLY A 44 -24.82 1.26 -26.40
CA GLY A 44 -25.58 2.48 -26.66
C GLY A 44 -24.84 3.71 -26.13
N THR A 45 -25.49 4.47 -25.25
CA THR A 45 -24.88 5.64 -24.57
C THR A 45 -24.17 5.27 -23.27
N ALA A 46 -24.38 4.05 -22.76
CA ALA A 46 -23.84 3.62 -21.47
C ALA A 46 -22.41 3.07 -21.60
N ARG A 47 -21.54 3.50 -20.70
CA ARG A 47 -20.19 2.95 -20.54
C ARG A 47 -20.25 1.66 -19.74
N VAL A 48 -19.65 0.60 -20.28
CA VAL A 48 -19.60 -0.70 -19.64
C VAL A 48 -18.18 -1.24 -19.59
N PHE A 49 -17.82 -1.80 -18.45
CA PHE A 49 -16.52 -2.40 -18.19
C PHE A 49 -16.66 -3.90 -18.28
N ARG A 50 -15.72 -4.57 -18.94
CA ARG A 50 -15.69 -6.03 -19.00
C ARG A 50 -14.80 -6.59 -17.89
N ARG A 51 -14.74 -7.91 -17.83
CA ARG A 51 -13.91 -8.63 -16.87
C ARG A 51 -12.44 -8.22 -16.93
N ARG A 52 -11.89 -7.96 -18.12
CA ARG A 52 -10.51 -7.46 -18.30
C ARG A 52 -10.29 -6.14 -17.57
N ASP A 53 -11.24 -5.21 -17.66
CA ASP A 53 -11.11 -3.89 -17.05
C ASP A 53 -11.23 -3.97 -15.54
N ARG A 54 -12.12 -4.85 -15.04
CA ARG A 54 -12.23 -5.16 -13.61
C ARG A 54 -10.91 -5.71 -13.04
N VAL A 55 -10.29 -6.66 -13.73
CA VAL A 55 -8.99 -7.21 -13.34
C VAL A 55 -7.89 -6.15 -13.40
N ARG A 56 -7.83 -5.35 -14.48
CA ARG A 56 -6.88 -4.22 -14.60
C ARG A 56 -7.06 -3.22 -13.47
N LEU A 57 -8.29 -2.84 -13.12
CA LEU A 57 -8.57 -1.92 -12.02
C LEU A 57 -8.05 -2.47 -10.69
N ALA A 58 -8.27 -3.75 -10.39
CA ALA A 58 -7.75 -4.39 -9.19
C ALA A 58 -6.20 -4.34 -9.13
N LEU A 59 -5.53 -4.55 -10.27
CA LEU A 59 -4.07 -4.46 -10.37
C LEU A 59 -3.57 -3.04 -10.18
N ILE A 60 -4.20 -2.05 -10.82
CA ILE A 60 -3.85 -0.62 -10.67
C ILE A 60 -3.93 -0.22 -9.19
N LEU A 61 -5.03 -0.56 -8.52
CA LEU A 61 -5.23 -0.22 -7.11
C LEU A 61 -4.22 -0.92 -6.19
N ARG A 62 -3.89 -2.18 -6.48
CA ARG A 62 -2.85 -2.90 -5.74
C ARG A 62 -1.47 -2.26 -5.95
N GLY A 63 -1.12 -1.91 -7.18
CA GLY A 63 0.14 -1.25 -7.50
C GLY A 63 0.29 0.08 -6.76
N ARG A 64 -0.78 0.88 -6.73
CA ARG A 64 -0.81 2.14 -5.96
C ARG A 64 -0.59 1.93 -4.47
N ARG A 65 -1.16 0.88 -3.88
CA ARG A 65 -0.95 0.53 -2.46
C ARG A 65 0.48 0.10 -2.16
N LEU A 66 1.15 -0.54 -3.12
CA LEU A 66 2.58 -0.92 -3.03
C LEU A 66 3.52 0.27 -3.30
N GLY A 67 2.96 1.43 -3.63
CA GLY A 67 3.71 2.67 -3.84
C GLY A 67 4.26 2.84 -5.25
N PHE A 68 3.77 2.08 -6.24
CA PHE A 68 4.09 2.33 -7.65
C PHE A 68 3.40 3.60 -8.15
N SER A 69 4.08 4.32 -9.04
CA SER A 69 3.52 5.44 -9.79
C SER A 69 2.48 4.95 -10.81
N LEU A 70 1.62 5.86 -11.30
CA LEU A 70 0.66 5.47 -12.35
C LEU A 70 1.37 5.14 -13.67
N GLU A 71 2.52 5.74 -13.95
CA GLU A 71 3.33 5.46 -15.13
C GLU A 71 3.91 4.05 -15.09
N GLU A 72 4.50 3.65 -13.95
CA GLU A 72 5.01 2.27 -13.76
C GLU A 72 3.90 1.24 -13.89
N ILE A 73 2.75 1.53 -13.28
CA ILE A 73 1.55 0.67 -13.39
C ILE A 73 1.09 0.60 -14.85
N ALA A 74 1.11 1.70 -15.60
CA ALA A 74 0.79 1.72 -17.02
C ALA A 74 1.70 0.79 -17.80
N THR A 75 3.02 0.90 -17.60
CA THR A 75 4.01 0.03 -18.23
C THR A 75 3.73 -1.44 -17.91
N ILE A 76 3.50 -1.78 -16.64
CA ILE A 76 3.20 -3.16 -16.22
C ILE A 76 1.93 -3.68 -16.87
N VAL A 77 0.84 -2.90 -16.87
CA VAL A 77 -0.47 -3.36 -17.35
C VAL A 77 -0.54 -3.41 -18.87
N ASN A 78 0.17 -2.53 -19.58
CA ASN A 78 0.17 -2.47 -21.05
C ASN A 78 1.09 -3.52 -21.69
N MET A 79 2.13 -3.99 -20.99
CA MET A 79 2.96 -5.13 -21.44
C MET A 79 2.18 -6.46 -21.57
N TYR A 80 0.94 -6.52 -21.07
CA TYR A 80 0.13 -7.73 -21.16
C TYR A 80 -0.28 -8.07 -22.61
N ASP A 81 -0.47 -7.05 -23.45
CA ASP A 81 -1.00 -7.22 -24.82
C ASP A 81 0.14 -7.40 -25.87
N GLU A 82 1.42 -7.32 -25.48
CA GLU A 82 2.60 -7.33 -26.37
C GLU A 82 3.72 -8.28 -25.89
N GLN A 83 4.66 -8.68 -26.77
CA GLN A 83 5.84 -9.45 -26.35
C GLN A 83 6.74 -8.61 -25.41
N PRO A 84 7.18 -9.13 -24.26
CA PRO A 84 7.44 -10.55 -23.97
C PRO A 84 6.26 -11.31 -23.33
N GLY A 85 5.05 -10.73 -23.36
CA GLY A 85 3.84 -11.30 -22.81
C GLY A 85 3.88 -11.41 -21.29
N GLU A 86 3.11 -12.35 -20.75
CA GLU A 86 2.96 -12.56 -19.30
C GLU A 86 4.31 -12.77 -18.59
N ALA A 87 5.25 -13.51 -19.19
CA ALA A 87 6.56 -13.74 -18.59
C ALA A 87 7.41 -12.46 -18.52
N GLY A 88 7.37 -11.60 -19.54
CA GLY A 88 8.06 -10.31 -19.54
C GLY A 88 7.51 -9.37 -18.47
N GLN A 89 6.19 -9.33 -18.35
CA GLN A 89 5.50 -8.56 -17.32
C GLN A 89 5.91 -9.02 -15.92
N LEU A 90 5.96 -10.33 -15.67
CA LEU A 90 6.34 -10.87 -14.37
C LEU A 90 7.79 -10.55 -14.01
N HIS A 91 8.73 -10.66 -14.96
CA HIS A 91 10.13 -10.28 -14.71
C HIS A 91 10.25 -8.80 -14.37
N TYR A 92 9.65 -7.91 -15.18
CA TYR A 92 9.67 -6.48 -14.89
C TYR A 92 9.05 -6.17 -13.53
N LEU A 93 7.91 -6.80 -13.20
CA LEU A 93 7.26 -6.61 -11.90
C LEU A 93 8.16 -7.07 -10.75
N LEU A 94 8.86 -8.20 -10.89
CA LEU A 94 9.80 -8.69 -9.87
C LEU A 94 10.97 -7.72 -9.67
N ASP A 95 11.52 -7.15 -10.74
CA ASP A 95 12.59 -6.16 -10.67
C ASP A 95 12.13 -4.90 -9.93
N GLN A 96 10.96 -4.38 -10.29
CA GLN A 96 10.39 -3.20 -9.63
C GLN A 96 10.06 -3.46 -8.15
N ILE A 97 9.54 -4.66 -7.81
CA ILE A 97 9.34 -5.07 -6.42
C ILE A 97 10.67 -5.13 -5.67
N GLY A 98 11.72 -5.67 -6.28
CA GLY A 98 13.05 -5.77 -5.68
C GLY A 98 13.64 -4.40 -5.32
N ILE A 99 13.59 -3.46 -6.27
CA ILE A 99 14.02 -2.07 -6.06
C ILE A 99 13.24 -1.44 -4.91
N ARG A 100 11.90 -1.52 -4.95
CA ARG A 100 11.05 -0.88 -3.94
C ARG A 100 11.24 -1.46 -2.55
N ARG A 101 11.41 -2.77 -2.46
CA ARG A 101 11.70 -3.46 -1.20
C ARG A 101 13.02 -2.98 -0.61
N ALA A 102 14.07 -2.88 -1.43
CA ALA A 102 15.37 -2.39 -0.97
C ALA A 102 15.30 -0.95 -0.47
N GLU A 103 14.58 -0.06 -1.16
CA GLU A 103 14.36 1.33 -0.71
C GLU A 103 13.64 1.40 0.64
N LEU A 104 12.57 0.62 0.82
CA LEU A 104 11.79 0.60 2.06
C LEU A 104 12.60 0.02 3.22
N GLU A 105 13.37 -1.04 2.97
CA GLU A 105 14.27 -1.63 3.97
C GLU A 105 15.38 -0.65 4.38
N GLN A 106 15.91 0.15 3.45
CA GLN A 106 16.87 1.21 3.77
C GLN A 106 16.23 2.31 4.62
N ARG A 107 15.07 2.84 4.21
CA ARG A 107 14.35 3.86 4.99
C ARG A 107 14.02 3.38 6.39
N ARG A 108 13.66 2.09 6.55
CA ARG A 108 13.42 1.50 7.86
C ARG A 108 14.67 1.57 8.74
N ARG A 109 15.84 1.18 8.20
CA ARG A 109 17.12 1.28 8.92
C ARG A 109 17.43 2.72 9.34
N ASP A 110 17.28 3.67 8.42
CA ASP A 110 17.55 5.09 8.72
C ASP A 110 16.64 5.63 9.82
N ILE A 111 15.36 5.22 9.83
CA ILE A 111 14.40 5.57 10.89
C ILE A 111 14.81 4.93 12.22
N GLU A 112 15.19 3.65 12.23
CA GLU A 112 15.65 2.94 13.42
C GLU A 112 16.89 3.61 14.04
N ASP A 113 17.87 3.98 13.22
CA ASP A 113 19.08 4.70 13.65
C ASP A 113 18.74 6.07 14.23
N THR A 114 17.82 6.80 13.59
CA THR A 114 17.35 8.11 14.06
C THR A 114 16.64 7.99 15.42
N LEU A 115 15.77 6.99 15.58
CA LEU A 115 15.06 6.75 16.84
C LEU A 115 16.04 6.38 17.96
N ALA A 116 17.07 5.58 17.67
CA ALA A 116 18.10 5.24 18.63
C ALA A 116 18.90 6.48 19.09
N GLU A 117 19.21 7.40 18.17
CA GLU A 117 19.88 8.65 18.54
C GLU A 117 18.98 9.56 19.37
N LEU A 118 17.71 9.71 19.00
CA LEU A 118 16.75 10.48 19.79
C LEU A 118 16.63 9.93 21.22
N ALA A 119 16.56 8.61 21.39
CA ALA A 119 16.50 7.99 22.71
C ALA A 119 17.77 8.25 23.54
N ARG A 120 18.96 8.27 22.92
CA ARG A 120 20.22 8.64 23.61
C ARG A 120 20.20 10.08 24.07
N VAL A 121 19.77 11.00 23.21
CA VAL A 121 19.67 12.43 23.53
C VAL A 121 18.65 12.65 24.65
N GLU A 122 17.48 12.00 24.58
CA GLU A 122 16.44 12.06 25.59
C GLU A 122 16.94 11.59 26.96
N ALA A 123 17.62 10.43 27.03
CA ALA A 123 18.20 9.92 28.26
C ALA A 123 19.21 10.91 28.88
N ARG A 124 20.06 11.52 28.06
CA ARG A 124 21.02 12.53 28.52
C ARG A 124 20.32 13.77 29.06
N CYS A 125 19.27 14.26 28.40
CA CYS A 125 18.48 15.39 28.89
C CYS A 125 17.86 15.08 30.27
N HIS A 126 17.35 13.86 30.47
CA HIS A 126 16.84 13.44 31.78
C HIS A 126 17.93 13.42 32.85
N GLU A 127 19.11 12.89 32.55
CA GLU A 127 20.24 12.87 33.49
C GLU A 127 20.69 14.29 33.89
N ASP A 128 20.76 15.20 32.92
CA ASP A 128 21.15 16.58 33.18
C ASP A 128 20.07 17.32 34.00
N LEU A 129 18.78 17.06 33.78
CA LEU A 129 17.69 17.59 34.61
C LEU A 129 17.71 17.05 36.04
N ASP A 130 17.97 15.76 36.23
CA ASP A 130 18.11 15.15 37.57
C ASP A 130 19.29 15.77 38.34
N ARG A 131 20.41 16.02 37.65
CA ARG A 131 21.58 16.70 38.22
C ARG A 131 21.26 18.13 38.64
N LEU A 132 20.59 18.90 37.78
CA LEU A 132 20.25 20.30 38.05
C LEU A 132 19.16 20.46 39.13
N SER A 133 18.25 19.50 39.24
CA SER A 133 17.20 19.49 40.27
C SER A 133 17.69 18.97 41.63
N GLY A 134 18.96 18.55 41.75
CA GLY A 134 19.57 18.12 43.01
C GLY A 134 19.02 16.78 43.53
N ARG A 135 18.41 15.96 42.68
CA ARG A 135 17.75 14.71 43.07
C ARG A 135 18.60 13.51 42.65
N PRO A 136 19.38 12.87 43.56
CA PRO A 136 20.11 11.67 43.20
C PRO A 136 19.17 10.48 42.99
N ARG A 137 19.44 9.68 41.95
CA ARG A 137 18.71 8.49 41.50
C ARG A 137 18.78 7.33 42.51
N ALA A 138 18.20 7.51 43.70
CA ALA A 138 18.00 6.45 44.68
C ALA A 138 16.53 6.22 45.05
N ALA A 139 15.61 7.10 44.63
CA ALA A 139 14.21 7.02 45.08
C ALA A 139 13.22 6.43 44.05
N VAL A 140 13.56 6.34 42.76
CA VAL A 140 12.57 5.97 41.72
C VAL A 140 12.43 4.46 41.52
N THR A 141 13.42 3.64 41.86
CA THR A 141 13.33 2.16 41.72
C THR A 141 12.67 1.45 42.89
N ALA A 142 12.50 2.09 44.06
CA ALA A 142 11.84 1.47 45.22
C ALA A 142 10.29 1.52 45.15
N ALA A 143 9.71 2.51 44.45
CA ALA A 143 8.26 2.65 44.35
C ALA A 143 7.58 1.61 43.45
N ALA A 144 8.32 0.92 42.58
CA ALA A 144 7.76 -0.10 41.68
C ALA A 144 7.68 -1.52 42.30
N ARG A 145 8.30 -1.77 43.46
CA ARG A 145 8.25 -3.09 44.14
C ARG A 145 7.33 -3.14 45.36
N ALA A 146 6.82 -1.99 45.84
CA ALA A 146 5.92 -1.94 46.99
C ALA A 146 4.41 -2.00 46.62
N GLY A 147 4.08 -2.17 45.33
CA GLY A 147 2.70 -2.11 44.82
C GLY A 147 2.04 -3.45 44.47
N SER A 148 2.71 -4.61 44.58
CA SER A 148 2.09 -5.91 44.23
C SER A 148 1.67 -6.79 45.41
N ASP A 149 2.04 -6.45 46.64
CA ASP A 149 1.74 -7.26 47.84
C ASP A 149 0.79 -6.54 48.79
N ALA A 150 -0.38 -6.10 48.30
CA ALA A 150 -1.51 -5.72 49.15
C ALA A 150 -2.82 -5.64 48.32
N SER A 151 -3.53 -6.78 48.25
CA SER A 151 -5.00 -6.97 48.13
C SER A 151 -5.24 -8.28 47.37
N SER A 152 -5.24 -9.47 47.99
CA SER A 152 -6.39 -10.08 48.71
C SER A 152 -7.66 -9.25 48.83
#